data_AF-A0A7C7IQ76-F1
#
_entry.id   AF-A0A7C7IQ76-F1
#
_cell.length_a   1.000
_cell.length_b   1.000
_cell.length_c   1.000
_cell.angle_alpha   90.00
_cell.angle_beta   90.00
_cell.angle_gamma   90.00
#
_symmetry.space_group_name_H-M   'P 1'
#
loop_
_entity.id
_entity.type
_entity.pdbx_description
1 polymer ?
#
loop_
_entity_poly.entity_id
_entity_poly.type
_entity_poly.pdbx_seq_one_letter_code
_entity_poly.pdbx_strand_id
1 'polypeptide(L)'
;MMKRERIFTFWIVLLMGLSSLSVLAPVTEASPSRANHSVSIQGNAFSPSSITIDVGDSITWTNYDGATHTATSTSGPASFDSGSISNGGTFTFTFTTAGTYDYKCQPHPYMTASITVVASNNPPEVSGVSISPDPAFTNDVITVQATPSDADGDSVTLSYSWLVNGQAISETSHTLSGTSSFDKGDQIQVGVTPNDGTEDGASVTSNSIIISNTAPSIASVTITPSTLNNETIAVCTTSGWMDDDGDMEGYEYAWTVNGAVHQDTTQSSGPFNVDDVISCTATPHDGDGPGPHLSSNDITVVAADAPDADGDGVPDTTDSCPQTPTSESVDVHGCSASQRDGDGDGVTDADDICPQTSVGATVDNHGCAPSQLDSDEDGFSDDVDAFPTDAGEHLDTDGDGIGDNSDHDDDNDGWNDTTEHDCSTNSTDPHSTPLDTDGDGVCDSHDDDSDNDEWNNTSEQDCNTNSTDYHSTPVDSDGDGICDYLDDDDDNDGWGDTAEIDCSTNSTDPNSIPLDTDGDGICDHLDTHDDTVPEPEPVTEPEPVTTEGGSNGIPGFTSVLMFTAIAGALMHLKRRRTE
;
A
#
# COMPACT_ATOMS: atom_id res chain seq x y z
N MET A 1 -40.80 38.30 56.96
CA MET A 1 -41.76 37.43 57.69
C MET A 1 -41.32 35.99 57.53
N MET A 2 -41.18 35.26 58.64
CA MET A 2 -40.72 33.87 58.74
C MET A 2 -41.70 32.86 58.12
N LYS A 3 -41.19 31.76 57.54
CA LYS A 3 -41.31 30.35 58.03
C LYS A 3 -40.96 29.33 56.93
N ARG A 4 -39.88 28.55 57.12
CA ARG A 4 -39.80 27.12 57.52
C ARG A 4 -39.93 26.14 56.34
N GLU A 5 -38.82 25.56 55.89
CA GLU A 5 -38.16 24.31 56.37
C GLU A 5 -38.84 23.02 55.90
N ARG A 6 -38.10 22.19 55.15
CA ARG A 6 -37.75 20.79 55.50
C ARG A 6 -36.76 20.21 54.47
N ILE A 7 -35.51 20.04 54.91
CA ILE A 7 -34.48 19.23 54.25
C ILE A 7 -34.59 17.83 54.85
N PHE A 8 -34.77 16.81 54.01
CA PHE A 8 -34.72 15.41 54.41
C PHE A 8 -33.29 14.89 54.16
N THR A 9 -32.57 14.64 55.25
CA THR A 9 -31.29 13.94 55.26
C THR A 9 -31.58 12.45 55.39
N PHE A 10 -31.21 11.64 54.39
CA PHE A 10 -31.17 10.19 54.52
C PHE A 10 -29.72 9.73 54.70
N TRP A 11 -29.47 9.15 55.87
CA TRP A 11 -28.24 8.45 56.22
C TRP A 11 -28.24 7.07 55.54
N ILE A 12 -27.26 6.78 54.70
CA ILE A 12 -26.89 5.42 54.33
C ILE A 12 -25.62 5.07 55.12
N VAL A 13 -25.76 4.05 55.97
CA VAL A 13 -24.70 3.42 56.73
C VAL A 13 -23.91 2.54 55.77
N LEU A 14 -22.67 2.95 55.43
CA LEU A 14 -21.72 2.10 54.72
C LEU A 14 -21.07 1.15 55.73
N LEU A 15 -21.50 -0.12 55.70
CA LEU A 15 -20.90 -1.21 56.45
C LEU A 15 -19.58 -1.59 55.76
N MET A 16 -18.44 -1.35 56.42
CA MET A 16 -17.14 -1.87 56.00
C MET A 16 -17.14 -3.41 56.16
N GLY A 17 -17.45 -4.11 55.07
CA GLY A 17 -17.12 -5.52 54.90
C GLY A 17 -15.75 -5.63 54.24
N LEU A 18 -14.71 -5.89 55.02
CA LEU A 18 -13.45 -6.41 54.48
C LEU A 18 -13.71 -7.83 53.96
N SER A 19 -13.96 -7.95 52.66
CA SER A 19 -13.72 -9.18 51.92
C SER A 19 -12.37 -9.02 51.25
N SER A 20 -11.41 -9.85 51.67
CA SER A 20 -10.14 -10.03 51.00
C SER A 20 -10.42 -10.72 49.67
N LEU A 21 -10.64 -9.93 48.62
CA LEU A 21 -10.52 -10.41 47.25
C LEU A 21 -9.03 -10.58 46.98
N SER A 22 -8.59 -11.84 47.01
CA SER A 22 -7.28 -12.26 46.54
C SER A 22 -7.08 -11.72 45.14
N VAL A 23 -6.08 -10.86 44.97
CA VAL A 23 -5.52 -10.57 43.66
C VAL A 23 -4.99 -11.91 43.15
N LEU A 24 -5.74 -12.55 42.25
CA LEU A 24 -5.15 -13.56 41.39
C LEU A 24 -4.10 -12.81 40.60
N ALA A 25 -2.83 -13.09 40.91
CA ALA A 25 -1.73 -12.77 40.01
C ALA A 25 -2.13 -13.22 38.59
N PRO A 26 -1.72 -12.49 37.53
CA PRO A 26 -1.82 -13.04 36.19
C PRO A 26 -1.24 -14.45 36.28
N VAL A 27 -2.04 -15.44 35.90
CA VAL A 27 -1.51 -16.77 35.64
C VAL A 27 -0.51 -16.48 34.53
N THR A 28 0.78 -16.51 34.87
CA THR A 28 1.82 -16.72 33.87
C THR A 28 1.38 -17.99 33.18
N GLU A 29 0.77 -17.85 32.01
CA GLU A 29 0.61 -18.99 31.11
C GLU A 29 2.00 -19.60 31.04
N ALA A 30 2.09 -20.87 31.44
CA ALA A 30 3.30 -21.61 31.24
C ALA A 30 3.63 -21.48 29.76
N SER A 31 4.84 -21.03 29.44
CA SER A 31 5.38 -21.06 28.08
C SER A 31 4.95 -22.38 27.43
N PRO A 32 4.50 -22.38 26.16
CA PRO A 32 4.07 -23.59 25.51
C PRO A 32 5.14 -24.66 25.72
N SER A 33 4.75 -25.83 26.21
CA SER A 33 5.68 -26.94 26.35
C SER A 33 6.18 -27.27 24.94
N ARG A 34 7.42 -26.90 24.63
CA ARG A 34 8.02 -27.09 23.30
C ARG A 34 7.89 -28.55 22.86
N ALA A 35 7.66 -28.76 21.56
CA ALA A 35 7.32 -30.07 21.06
C ALA A 35 8.54 -31.00 21.10
N ASN A 36 8.27 -32.29 21.34
CA ASN A 36 9.28 -33.33 21.29
C ASN A 36 8.94 -34.28 20.15
N HIS A 37 9.78 -34.29 19.14
CA HIS A 37 9.67 -35.14 17.96
C HIS A 37 10.47 -36.42 18.17
N SER A 38 10.26 -37.42 17.32
CA SER A 38 10.99 -38.68 17.45
C SER A 38 11.55 -39.16 16.12
N VAL A 39 12.77 -39.70 16.19
CA VAL A 39 13.45 -40.40 15.10
C VAL A 39 13.72 -41.82 15.56
N SER A 40 13.21 -42.80 14.83
CA SER A 40 13.48 -44.21 15.08
C SER A 40 14.71 -44.66 14.30
N ILE A 41 15.61 -45.39 14.96
CA ILE A 41 16.72 -46.09 14.30
C ILE A 41 16.31 -47.56 14.19
N GLN A 42 15.93 -47.97 12.98
CA GLN A 42 15.47 -49.33 12.70
C GLN A 42 15.81 -49.73 11.27
N GLY A 43 16.29 -50.96 11.08
CA GLY A 43 16.67 -51.48 9.77
C GLY A 43 17.91 -50.79 9.21
N ASN A 44 18.84 -50.35 10.06
CA ASN A 44 19.99 -49.53 9.70
C ASN A 44 19.60 -48.25 8.93
N ALA A 45 18.56 -47.56 9.37
CA ALA A 45 18.13 -46.27 8.81
C ALA A 45 17.54 -45.36 9.91
N PHE A 46 17.61 -44.04 9.69
CA PHE A 46 16.85 -43.06 10.46
C PHE A 46 15.45 -42.90 9.86
N SER A 47 14.41 -42.94 10.70
CA SER A 47 13.02 -42.79 10.27
C SER A 47 12.28 -41.79 11.18
N PRO A 48 11.84 -40.63 10.65
CA PRO A 48 12.05 -40.16 9.27
C PRO A 48 13.53 -39.83 8.98
N SER A 49 13.93 -39.83 7.70
CA SER A 49 15.25 -39.39 7.24
C SER A 49 15.35 -37.89 7.00
N SER A 50 14.22 -37.19 7.03
CA SER A 50 14.12 -35.73 6.99
C SER A 50 12.95 -35.27 7.86
N ILE A 51 13.14 -34.23 8.67
CA ILE A 51 12.08 -33.64 9.48
C ILE A 51 12.26 -32.13 9.59
N THR A 52 11.16 -31.38 9.53
CA THR A 52 11.14 -29.93 9.81
C THR A 52 10.57 -29.70 11.21
N ILE A 53 11.23 -28.88 12.01
CA ILE A 53 10.85 -28.53 13.39
C ILE A 53 11.07 -27.03 13.63
N ASP A 54 10.50 -26.48 14.71
CA ASP A 54 10.69 -25.08 15.07
C ASP A 54 11.89 -24.88 16.00
N VAL A 55 12.49 -23.68 15.98
CA VAL A 55 13.53 -23.30 16.94
C VAL A 55 13.01 -23.50 18.36
N GLY A 56 13.67 -24.39 19.09
CA GLY A 56 13.39 -24.72 20.47
C GLY A 56 12.84 -26.11 20.70
N ASP A 57 12.38 -26.79 19.65
CA ASP A 57 11.91 -28.15 19.74
C ASP A 57 13.05 -29.13 20.02
N SER A 58 12.67 -30.30 20.53
CA SER A 58 13.61 -31.40 20.76
C SER A 58 13.32 -32.58 19.86
N ILE A 59 14.37 -33.30 19.44
CA ILE A 59 14.24 -34.60 18.78
C ILE A 59 14.77 -35.66 19.72
N THR A 60 14.00 -36.75 19.86
CA THR A 60 14.43 -37.95 20.56
C THR A 60 14.70 -39.09 19.57
N TRP A 61 15.96 -39.49 19.44
CA TRP A 61 16.37 -40.68 18.70
C TRP A 61 16.20 -41.92 19.57
N THR A 62 15.59 -42.98 19.05
CA THR A 62 15.42 -44.26 19.74
C THR A 62 15.97 -45.40 18.90
N ASN A 63 16.89 -46.20 19.46
CA ASN A 63 17.46 -47.35 18.75
C ASN A 63 16.64 -48.63 18.97
N TYR A 64 16.07 -49.18 17.90
CA TYR A 64 15.34 -50.45 17.92
C TYR A 64 16.15 -51.61 17.32
N ASP A 65 17.28 -51.35 16.68
CA ASP A 65 18.16 -52.36 16.10
C ASP A 65 19.02 -53.04 17.15
N GLY A 66 19.42 -54.29 16.85
CA GLY A 66 20.35 -55.03 17.72
C GLY A 66 21.77 -54.47 17.71
N ALA A 67 22.13 -53.73 16.65
CA ALA A 67 23.40 -53.01 16.54
C ALA A 67 23.37 -51.71 17.35
N THR A 68 24.56 -51.20 17.72
CA THR A 68 24.69 -49.89 18.37
C THR A 68 24.82 -48.82 17.29
N HIS A 69 24.14 -47.68 17.47
CA HIS A 69 24.14 -46.58 16.51
C HIS A 69 24.51 -45.25 17.19
N THR A 70 24.81 -44.23 16.38
CA THR A 70 24.92 -42.84 16.82
C THR A 70 24.02 -41.96 15.95
N ALA A 71 23.73 -40.76 16.43
CA ALA A 71 23.22 -39.63 15.66
C ALA A 71 24.17 -38.47 15.91
N THR A 72 24.98 -38.15 14.90
CA THR A 72 26.09 -37.19 15.02
C THR A 72 26.01 -36.20 13.86
N SER A 73 25.87 -34.92 14.16
CA SER A 73 25.81 -33.84 13.17
C SER A 73 27.05 -33.84 12.28
N THR A 74 26.84 -33.66 10.98
CA THR A 74 27.89 -33.47 9.97
C THR A 74 27.98 -32.03 9.51
N SER A 75 26.87 -31.31 9.48
CA SER A 75 26.77 -29.90 9.10
C SER A 75 25.66 -29.23 9.91
N GLY A 76 25.66 -27.90 9.91
CA GLY A 76 24.57 -27.09 10.43
C GLY A 76 24.98 -26.10 11.53
N PRO A 77 24.04 -25.25 11.97
CA PRO A 77 24.30 -24.11 12.85
C PRO A 77 24.86 -24.46 14.24
N ALA A 78 24.66 -25.69 14.71
CA ALA A 78 25.21 -26.19 15.97
C ALA A 78 25.49 -27.70 15.90
N SER A 79 26.60 -28.13 16.49
CA SER A 79 26.98 -29.55 16.51
C SER A 79 26.27 -30.33 17.62
N PHE A 80 25.88 -31.58 17.35
CA PHE A 80 25.43 -32.54 18.36
C PHE A 80 26.00 -33.93 18.11
N ASP A 81 26.22 -34.68 19.19
CA ASP A 81 26.63 -36.09 19.12
C ASP A 81 25.91 -36.88 20.22
N SER A 82 25.17 -37.90 19.82
CA SER A 82 24.47 -38.77 20.75
C SER A 82 25.41 -39.68 21.56
N GLY A 83 26.64 -39.88 21.07
CA GLY A 83 27.44 -41.04 21.45
C GLY A 83 26.74 -42.36 21.11
N SER A 84 27.22 -43.47 21.68
CA SER A 84 26.65 -44.81 21.42
C SER A 84 25.25 -44.99 22.02
N ILE A 85 24.27 -45.21 21.15
CA ILE A 85 22.90 -45.58 21.51
C ILE A 85 22.74 -47.11 21.35
N SER A 86 22.72 -47.85 22.46
CA SER A 86 22.48 -49.30 22.46
C SER A 86 21.01 -49.64 22.14
N ASN A 87 20.70 -50.91 21.85
CA ASN A 87 19.32 -51.38 21.67
C ASN A 87 18.40 -50.93 22.83
N GLY A 88 17.30 -50.27 22.50
CA GLY A 88 16.34 -49.67 23.43
C GLY A 88 16.78 -48.35 24.07
N GLY A 89 17.99 -47.86 23.75
CA GLY A 89 18.51 -46.59 24.23
C GLY A 89 17.92 -45.41 23.47
N THR A 90 17.99 -44.23 24.10
CA THR A 90 17.51 -42.98 23.53
C THR A 90 18.50 -41.85 23.72
N PHE A 91 18.51 -40.90 22.78
CA PHE A 91 19.21 -39.62 22.89
C PHE A 91 18.23 -38.50 22.56
N THR A 92 18.30 -37.37 23.27
CA THR A 92 17.45 -36.21 23.00
C THR A 92 18.32 -34.98 22.86
N PHE A 93 18.08 -34.20 21.82
CA PHE A 93 18.75 -32.91 21.58
C PHE A 93 17.70 -31.83 21.32
N THR A 94 17.95 -30.64 21.84
CA THR A 94 17.09 -29.46 21.66
C THR A 94 17.78 -28.50 20.69
N PHE A 95 17.09 -28.16 19.61
CA PHE A 95 17.62 -27.27 18.58
C PHE A 95 17.26 -25.83 18.93
N THR A 96 18.24 -24.93 19.02
CA THR A 96 18.01 -23.53 19.43
C THR A 96 18.35 -22.50 18.36
N THR A 97 18.82 -22.96 17.20
CA THR A 97 19.26 -22.09 16.10
C THR A 97 18.62 -22.59 14.81
N ALA A 98 17.99 -21.70 14.05
CA ALA A 98 17.39 -22.04 12.76
C ALA A 98 18.49 -22.42 11.75
N GLY A 99 18.15 -23.30 10.81
CA GLY A 99 19.02 -23.81 9.75
C GLY A 99 18.88 -25.31 9.56
N THR A 100 19.61 -25.84 8.58
CA THR A 100 19.60 -27.27 8.25
C THR A 100 20.75 -27.97 8.95
N TYR A 101 20.45 -29.10 9.59
CA TYR A 101 21.38 -29.96 10.30
C TYR A 101 21.42 -31.33 9.64
N ASP A 102 22.45 -31.60 8.85
CA ASP A 102 22.68 -32.96 8.38
C ASP A 102 23.41 -33.76 9.45
N TYR A 103 23.10 -35.04 9.55
CA TYR A 103 23.71 -35.93 10.53
C TYR A 103 23.82 -37.36 10.02
N LYS A 104 24.76 -38.11 10.61
CA LYS A 104 25.01 -39.51 10.25
C LYS A 104 25.21 -40.41 11.47
N CYS A 105 25.19 -41.71 11.23
CA CYS A 105 25.66 -42.71 12.18
C CYS A 105 27.17 -42.95 11.96
N GLN A 106 28.01 -42.74 12.96
CA GLN A 106 29.46 -42.92 12.87
C GLN A 106 29.88 -44.37 12.54
N PRO A 107 29.41 -45.43 13.24
CA PRO A 107 29.79 -46.81 12.92
C PRO A 107 29.14 -47.33 11.63
N HIS A 108 28.15 -46.61 11.07
CA HIS A 108 27.43 -46.99 9.86
C HIS A 108 27.25 -45.75 8.94
N PRO A 109 28.32 -45.30 8.25
CA PRO A 109 28.36 -43.98 7.59
C PRO A 109 27.31 -43.77 6.49
N TYR A 110 26.76 -44.86 5.94
CA TYR A 110 25.68 -44.82 4.94
C TYR A 110 24.32 -44.39 5.53
N MET A 111 24.17 -44.38 6.85
CA MET A 111 22.98 -43.89 7.51
C MET A 111 23.08 -42.38 7.67
N THR A 112 22.43 -41.63 6.80
CA THR A 112 22.36 -40.17 6.83
C THR A 112 20.91 -39.69 6.94
N ALA A 113 20.72 -38.50 7.48
CA ALA A 113 19.44 -37.83 7.58
C ALA A 113 19.64 -36.32 7.80
N SER A 114 18.57 -35.55 7.63
CA SER A 114 18.59 -34.09 7.72
C SER A 114 17.47 -33.57 8.62
N ILE A 115 17.72 -32.48 9.34
CA ILE A 115 16.71 -31.77 10.14
C ILE A 115 16.72 -30.31 9.71
N THR A 116 15.58 -29.80 9.27
CA THR A 116 15.41 -28.37 8.98
C THR A 116 14.76 -27.72 10.19
N VAL A 117 15.47 -26.79 10.84
CA VAL A 117 14.95 -26.02 11.96
C VAL A 117 14.55 -24.65 11.42
N VAL A 118 13.25 -24.34 11.42
CA VAL A 118 12.76 -23.03 11.00
C VAL A 118 12.65 -22.10 12.21
N ALA A 119 12.81 -20.80 11.98
CA ALA A 119 12.54 -19.80 13.02
C ALA A 119 11.10 -20.00 13.54
N SER A 120 10.91 -19.91 14.85
CA SER A 120 9.57 -19.94 15.43
C SER A 120 8.87 -18.64 15.05
N ASN A 121 7.72 -18.71 14.40
CA ASN A 121 6.91 -17.55 14.06
C ASN A 121 5.90 -17.25 15.19
N ASN A 122 5.82 -15.99 15.60
CA ASN A 122 4.84 -15.46 16.53
C ASN A 122 3.80 -14.65 15.73
N PRO A 123 2.51 -15.06 15.70
CA PRO A 123 1.51 -14.33 14.92
C PRO A 123 1.43 -12.86 15.31
N PRO A 124 1.20 -11.94 14.35
CA PRO A 124 1.23 -10.52 14.61
C PRO A 124 0.00 -10.09 15.42
N GLU A 125 0.13 -8.96 16.11
CA GLU A 125 -0.96 -8.34 16.86
C GLU A 125 -1.33 -6.97 16.28
N VAL A 126 -2.58 -6.55 16.48
CA VAL A 126 -3.04 -5.20 16.13
C VAL A 126 -3.70 -4.53 17.33
N SER A 127 -3.36 -3.28 17.57
CA SER A 127 -3.89 -2.47 18.67
C SER A 127 -4.42 -1.13 18.18
N GLY A 128 -5.19 -0.42 19.02
CA GLY A 128 -5.66 0.93 18.71
C GLY A 128 -6.72 1.03 17.60
N VAL A 129 -7.33 -0.09 17.18
CA VAL A 129 -8.31 -0.13 16.09
C VAL A 129 -9.47 0.83 16.35
N SER A 130 -9.54 1.88 15.55
CA SER A 130 -10.56 2.92 15.60
C SER A 130 -10.87 3.42 14.19
N ILE A 131 -12.01 4.10 14.07
CA ILE A 131 -12.50 4.66 12.81
C ILE A 131 -12.81 6.14 13.02
N SER A 132 -12.58 6.95 12.00
CA SER A 132 -12.70 8.41 12.03
C SER A 132 -13.24 8.91 10.69
N PRO A 133 -14.03 10.00 10.63
CA PRO A 133 -14.44 10.89 11.74
C PRO A 133 -15.50 10.31 12.70
N ASP A 134 -15.63 10.90 13.89
CA ASP A 134 -16.72 10.68 14.86
C ASP A 134 -17.09 12.03 15.53
N PRO A 135 -18.27 12.62 15.25
CA PRO A 135 -19.34 12.08 14.41
C PRO A 135 -18.96 12.04 12.93
N ALA A 136 -19.55 11.09 12.19
CA ALA A 136 -19.48 11.00 10.73
C ALA A 136 -20.84 11.29 10.10
N PHE A 137 -20.83 11.77 8.86
CA PHE A 137 -21.99 12.15 8.04
C PHE A 137 -22.06 11.34 6.74
N THR A 138 -23.18 11.39 6.02
CA THR A 138 -23.50 10.47 4.91
C THR A 138 -22.49 10.47 3.76
N ASN A 139 -21.79 11.58 3.51
CA ASN A 139 -20.78 11.69 2.46
C ASN A 139 -19.33 11.59 2.96
N ASP A 140 -19.11 11.36 4.25
CA ASP A 140 -17.76 11.23 4.78
C ASP A 140 -17.06 9.96 4.27
N VAL A 141 -15.73 10.01 4.21
CA VAL A 141 -14.87 8.84 4.01
C VAL A 141 -14.35 8.38 5.36
N ILE A 142 -14.86 7.26 5.85
CA ILE A 142 -14.43 6.68 7.13
C ILE A 142 -13.06 6.04 6.93
N THR A 143 -12.10 6.41 7.74
CA THR A 143 -10.72 5.90 7.69
C THR A 143 -10.40 5.07 8.93
N VAL A 144 -9.79 3.91 8.73
CA VAL A 144 -9.28 3.07 9.82
C VAL A 144 -7.95 3.60 10.35
N GLN A 145 -7.81 3.62 11.67
CA GLN A 145 -6.56 3.84 12.38
C GLN A 145 -6.25 2.60 13.21
N ALA A 146 -5.08 2.00 13.00
CA ALA A 146 -4.64 0.79 13.68
C ALA A 146 -3.11 0.80 13.80
N THR A 147 -2.59 0.15 14.83
CA THR A 147 -1.14 0.01 15.05
C THR A 147 -0.79 -1.48 15.11
N PRO A 148 -0.21 -2.04 14.03
CA PRO A 148 0.29 -3.40 14.04
C PRO A 148 1.59 -3.49 14.85
N SER A 149 1.86 -4.68 15.39
CA SER A 149 3.12 -5.02 16.02
C SER A 149 3.38 -6.50 15.85
N ASP A 150 4.63 -6.86 15.64
CA ASP A 150 5.07 -8.24 15.55
C ASP A 150 6.21 -8.50 16.55
N ALA A 151 6.23 -9.68 17.15
CA ALA A 151 7.20 -10.02 18.19
C ALA A 151 8.58 -10.42 17.62
N ASP A 152 8.58 -10.96 16.40
CA ASP A 152 9.77 -11.38 15.67
C ASP A 152 10.37 -10.25 14.84
N GLY A 153 9.59 -9.18 14.63
CA GLY A 153 9.99 -7.98 13.91
C GLY A 153 9.66 -8.04 12.43
N ASP A 154 8.79 -8.98 12.03
CA ASP A 154 8.36 -9.14 10.66
C ASP A 154 7.47 -7.99 10.19
N SER A 155 7.45 -7.76 8.88
CA SER A 155 6.60 -6.74 8.27
C SER A 155 5.14 -7.16 8.32
N VAL A 156 4.27 -6.32 8.88
CA VAL A 156 2.85 -6.63 9.05
C VAL A 156 1.99 -5.92 8.00
N THR A 157 1.18 -6.69 7.30
CA THR A 157 0.10 -6.21 6.44
C THR A 157 -1.25 -6.28 7.16
N LEU A 158 -2.19 -5.40 6.82
CA LEU A 158 -3.52 -5.35 7.44
C LEU A 158 -4.60 -5.63 6.39
N SER A 159 -5.57 -6.45 6.77
CA SER A 159 -6.81 -6.66 6.01
C SER A 159 -8.02 -6.14 6.78
N TYR A 160 -9.02 -5.64 6.05
CA TYR A 160 -10.18 -4.96 6.61
C TYR A 160 -11.47 -5.66 6.21
N SER A 161 -12.41 -5.74 7.15
CA SER A 161 -13.75 -6.29 6.95
C SER A 161 -14.77 -5.34 7.54
N TRP A 162 -15.44 -4.57 6.69
CA TRP A 162 -16.41 -3.57 7.11
C TRP A 162 -17.77 -4.19 7.45
N LEU A 163 -18.40 -3.67 8.50
CA LEU A 163 -19.75 -4.02 8.92
C LEU A 163 -20.64 -2.79 8.94
N VAL A 164 -21.76 -2.86 8.21
CA VAL A 164 -22.83 -1.85 8.21
C VAL A 164 -24.05 -2.48 8.89
N ASN A 165 -24.52 -1.90 9.99
CA ASN A 165 -25.59 -2.43 10.83
C ASN A 165 -25.36 -3.89 11.28
N GLY A 166 -24.10 -4.25 11.51
CA GLY A 166 -23.67 -5.60 11.88
C GLY A 166 -23.64 -6.62 10.74
N GLN A 167 -23.90 -6.20 9.49
CA GLN A 167 -23.77 -7.05 8.30
C GLN A 167 -22.46 -6.72 7.57
N ALA A 168 -21.67 -7.75 7.28
CA ALA A 168 -20.45 -7.58 6.49
C ALA A 168 -20.78 -7.17 5.04
N ILE A 169 -20.01 -6.21 4.52
CA ILE A 169 -20.06 -5.76 3.12
C ILE A 169 -18.81 -6.20 2.36
N SER A 170 -18.77 -5.98 1.04
CA SER A 170 -17.66 -6.44 0.19
C SER A 170 -16.45 -5.50 0.15
N GLU A 171 -16.53 -4.31 0.76
CA GLU A 171 -15.40 -3.39 0.85
C GLU A 171 -14.31 -3.95 1.78
N THR A 172 -13.05 -3.83 1.35
CA THR A 172 -11.87 -4.35 2.04
C THR A 172 -10.73 -3.34 2.13
N SER A 173 -10.93 -2.11 1.66
CA SER A 173 -9.98 -1.00 1.77
C SER A 173 -9.85 -0.49 3.22
N HIS A 174 -8.76 0.23 3.50
CA HIS A 174 -8.57 0.93 4.78
C HIS A 174 -9.53 2.12 4.95
N THR A 175 -10.29 2.46 3.91
CA THR A 175 -11.32 3.51 3.90
C THR A 175 -12.67 2.96 3.47
N LEU A 176 -13.76 3.57 3.93
CA LEU A 176 -15.13 3.30 3.50
C LEU A 176 -15.82 4.61 3.07
N SER A 177 -16.20 4.70 1.80
CA SER A 177 -16.85 5.90 1.25
C SER A 177 -18.36 5.91 1.51
N GLY A 178 -18.85 6.95 2.17
CA GLY A 178 -20.26 7.12 2.50
C GLY A 178 -21.19 7.19 1.30
N THR A 179 -20.75 7.84 0.21
CA THR A 179 -21.50 7.98 -1.06
C THR A 179 -22.01 6.68 -1.70
N SER A 180 -21.53 5.53 -1.25
CA SER A 180 -21.89 4.21 -1.80
C SER A 180 -22.16 3.13 -0.75
N SER A 181 -21.87 3.40 0.53
CA SER A 181 -21.72 2.33 1.53
C SER A 181 -22.64 2.42 2.73
N PHE A 182 -23.12 3.61 3.08
CA PHE A 182 -23.93 3.81 4.27
C PHE A 182 -24.80 5.06 4.16
N ASP A 183 -25.91 5.04 4.89
CA ASP A 183 -26.85 6.15 4.99
C ASP A 183 -26.90 6.67 6.45
N LYS A 184 -27.49 7.86 6.64
CA LYS A 184 -27.84 8.39 7.95
C LYS A 184 -28.50 7.34 8.85
N GLY A 185 -28.00 7.23 10.08
CA GLY A 185 -28.47 6.28 11.08
C GLY A 185 -27.83 4.91 11.02
N ASP A 186 -27.04 4.60 9.99
CA ASP A 186 -26.28 3.36 9.93
C ASP A 186 -25.22 3.28 11.01
N GLN A 187 -25.00 2.08 11.52
CA GLN A 187 -23.95 1.76 12.48
C GLN A 187 -22.75 1.13 11.76
N ILE A 188 -21.58 1.79 11.79
CA ILE A 188 -20.37 1.36 11.08
C ILE A 188 -19.33 0.80 12.05
N GLN A 189 -18.76 -0.35 11.69
CA GLN A 189 -17.62 -0.99 12.37
C GLN A 189 -16.66 -1.57 11.33
N VAL A 190 -15.42 -1.83 11.75
CA VAL A 190 -14.44 -2.56 10.93
C VAL A 190 -13.76 -3.64 11.77
N GLY A 191 -13.61 -4.84 11.21
CA GLY A 191 -12.68 -5.86 11.69
C GLY A 191 -11.33 -5.70 10.99
N VAL A 192 -10.24 -5.68 11.76
CA VAL A 192 -8.87 -5.57 11.24
C VAL A 192 -8.11 -6.84 11.61
N THR A 193 -7.52 -7.49 10.62
CA THR A 193 -6.70 -8.70 10.80
C THR A 193 -5.28 -8.45 10.30
N PRO A 194 -4.25 -8.51 11.17
CA PRO A 194 -2.85 -8.39 10.76
C PRO A 194 -2.31 -9.72 10.20
N ASN A 195 -1.35 -9.65 9.28
CA ASN A 195 -0.68 -10.80 8.68
C ASN A 195 0.81 -10.47 8.43
N ASP A 196 1.71 -11.38 8.81
CA ASP A 196 3.18 -11.21 8.75
C ASP A 196 3.81 -11.82 7.48
N GLY A 197 2.99 -12.28 6.53
CA GLY A 197 3.40 -13.02 5.33
C GLY A 197 3.37 -14.54 5.49
N THR A 198 3.25 -15.06 6.72
CA THR A 198 3.21 -16.49 7.02
C THR A 198 1.93 -16.92 7.72
N GLU A 199 1.43 -16.13 8.68
CA GLU A 199 0.24 -16.43 9.48
C GLU A 199 -0.61 -15.18 9.78
N ASP A 200 -1.92 -15.39 9.96
CA ASP A 200 -2.85 -14.35 10.40
C ASP A 200 -2.84 -14.21 11.92
N GLY A 201 -2.77 -12.97 12.38
CA GLY A 201 -3.01 -12.62 13.78
C GLY A 201 -4.48 -12.59 14.16
N ALA A 202 -4.75 -12.31 15.44
CA ALA A 202 -6.11 -12.20 15.94
C ALA A 202 -6.82 -10.95 15.39
N SER A 203 -8.00 -11.14 14.80
CA SER A 203 -8.82 -10.03 14.29
C SER A 203 -9.40 -9.19 15.44
N VAL A 204 -9.29 -7.86 15.34
CA VAL A 204 -9.83 -6.89 16.30
C VAL A 204 -10.89 -6.03 15.63
N THR A 205 -12.08 -5.97 16.24
CA THR A 205 -13.18 -5.12 15.75
C THR A 205 -13.18 -3.76 16.46
N SER A 206 -13.35 -2.69 15.68
CA SER A 206 -13.51 -1.34 16.21
C SER A 206 -14.76 -1.17 17.06
N ASN A 207 -14.82 -0.09 17.86
CA ASN A 207 -16.11 0.42 18.32
C ASN A 207 -16.97 0.86 17.13
N SER A 208 -18.29 0.93 17.33
CA SER A 208 -19.18 1.47 16.30
C SER A 208 -19.31 2.98 16.36
N ILE A 209 -19.35 3.62 15.20
CA ILE A 209 -19.88 4.97 15.02
C ILE A 209 -21.28 4.90 14.41
N ILE A 210 -22.13 5.91 14.66
CA ILE A 210 -23.45 6.04 14.04
C ILE A 210 -23.39 7.24 13.09
N ILE A 211 -23.81 7.04 11.84
CA ILE A 211 -23.85 8.10 10.84
C ILE A 211 -24.91 9.13 11.26
N SER A 212 -24.45 10.37 11.43
CA SER A 212 -25.24 11.52 11.83
C SER A 212 -25.87 12.21 10.62
N ASN A 213 -26.90 13.00 10.89
CA ASN A 213 -27.60 13.78 9.86
C ASN A 213 -26.71 14.88 9.27
N THR A 214 -26.59 14.91 7.95
CA THR A 214 -25.99 16.01 7.20
C THR A 214 -27.02 17.13 7.08
N ALA A 215 -26.71 18.33 7.59
CA ALA A 215 -27.68 19.43 7.50
C ALA A 215 -27.81 19.93 6.04
N PRO A 216 -29.01 20.32 5.59
CA PRO A 216 -29.23 20.75 4.21
C PRO A 216 -28.59 22.12 3.94
N SER A 217 -28.38 22.44 2.67
CA SER A 217 -27.86 23.72 2.23
C SER A 217 -28.66 24.32 1.07
N ILE A 218 -28.51 25.63 0.88
CA ILE A 218 -29.08 26.38 -0.23
C ILE A 218 -28.00 27.26 -0.86
N ALA A 219 -28.10 27.52 -2.16
CA ALA A 219 -27.14 28.34 -2.89
C ALA A 219 -27.48 29.84 -2.83
N SER A 220 -28.77 30.21 -2.85
CA SER A 220 -29.16 31.62 -2.83
C SER A 220 -30.53 31.91 -2.22
N VAL A 221 -30.70 33.15 -1.79
CA VAL A 221 -31.97 33.73 -1.33
C VAL A 221 -32.16 35.07 -2.02
N THR A 222 -33.30 35.26 -2.67
CA THR A 222 -33.66 36.48 -3.40
C THR A 222 -35.08 36.91 -3.05
N ILE A 223 -35.42 38.15 -3.37
CA ILE A 223 -36.78 38.65 -3.25
C ILE A 223 -37.35 38.87 -4.66
N THR A 224 -38.54 38.33 -4.90
CA THR A 224 -39.29 38.46 -6.15
C THR A 224 -40.58 39.25 -5.92
N PRO A 225 -40.91 40.25 -6.76
CA PRO A 225 -40.09 40.80 -7.84
C PRO A 225 -38.88 41.61 -7.31
N SER A 226 -37.85 41.77 -8.14
CA SER A 226 -36.61 42.49 -7.82
C SER A 226 -36.81 43.99 -7.56
N THR A 227 -37.90 44.55 -8.10
CA THR A 227 -38.35 45.93 -7.84
C THR A 227 -39.65 45.91 -7.04
N LEU A 228 -39.67 46.53 -5.87
CA LEU A 228 -40.84 46.57 -5.01
C LEU A 228 -41.40 47.98 -4.90
N ASN A 229 -42.70 48.12 -5.13
CA ASN A 229 -43.42 49.33 -4.75
C ASN A 229 -44.29 49.10 -3.51
N ASN A 230 -44.84 50.19 -2.96
CA ASN A 230 -45.70 50.17 -1.78
C ASN A 230 -47.06 49.46 -1.94
N GLU A 231 -47.31 48.79 -3.07
CA GLU A 231 -48.46 47.92 -3.33
C GLU A 231 -48.04 46.46 -3.56
N THR A 232 -46.74 46.18 -3.68
CA THR A 232 -46.19 44.88 -4.04
C THR A 232 -46.15 43.93 -2.83
N ILE A 233 -46.48 42.66 -3.05
CA ILE A 233 -46.21 41.57 -2.10
C ILE A 233 -44.86 40.96 -2.49
N ALA A 234 -43.88 41.06 -1.59
CA ALA A 234 -42.57 40.47 -1.78
C ALA A 234 -42.62 38.97 -1.50
N VAL A 235 -41.98 38.16 -2.34
CA VAL A 235 -41.85 36.71 -2.16
C VAL A 235 -40.38 36.38 -1.98
N CYS A 236 -40.06 35.67 -0.90
CA CYS A 236 -38.72 35.17 -0.65
C CYS A 236 -38.51 33.86 -1.42
N THR A 237 -37.59 33.91 -2.38
CA THR A 237 -37.29 32.81 -3.30
C THR A 237 -35.92 32.22 -2.97
N THR A 238 -35.87 30.89 -2.85
CA THR A 238 -34.64 30.13 -2.59
C THR A 238 -34.24 29.34 -3.83
N SER A 239 -32.95 29.05 -3.99
CA SER A 239 -32.47 28.16 -5.07
C SER A 239 -31.30 27.31 -4.60
N GLY A 240 -31.05 26.22 -5.34
CA GLY A 240 -29.92 25.33 -5.10
C GLY A 240 -30.02 24.57 -3.80
N TRP A 241 -31.22 24.03 -3.48
CA TRP A 241 -31.37 23.06 -2.41
C TRP A 241 -30.45 21.88 -2.66
N MET A 242 -29.65 21.53 -1.64
CA MET A 242 -28.82 20.35 -1.63
C MET A 242 -28.92 19.70 -0.26
N ASP A 243 -29.20 18.42 -0.27
CA ASP A 243 -29.25 17.60 0.94
C ASP A 243 -28.70 16.22 0.59
N ASP A 244 -27.69 15.81 1.35
CA ASP A 244 -26.92 14.60 1.09
C ASP A 244 -27.65 13.35 1.60
N ASP A 245 -28.59 13.54 2.53
CA ASP A 245 -29.31 12.44 3.18
C ASP A 245 -30.66 12.14 2.51
N GLY A 246 -31.07 12.93 1.51
CA GLY A 246 -32.27 12.73 0.72
C GLY A 246 -33.58 12.99 1.48
N ASP A 247 -33.51 13.78 2.54
CA ASP A 247 -34.63 14.18 3.37
C ASP A 247 -35.52 15.23 2.68
N MET A 248 -36.63 15.59 3.32
CA MET A 248 -37.65 16.44 2.69
C MET A 248 -37.26 17.92 2.70
N GLU A 249 -37.35 18.57 1.54
CA GLU A 249 -37.15 20.02 1.40
C GLU A 249 -38.09 20.86 2.29
N GLY A 250 -37.51 21.73 3.12
CA GLY A 250 -38.22 22.60 4.05
C GLY A 250 -37.52 23.93 4.28
N TYR A 251 -38.29 24.98 4.56
CA TYR A 251 -37.77 26.33 4.81
C TYR A 251 -38.45 27.01 5.99
N GLU A 252 -37.67 27.78 6.76
CA GLU A 252 -38.17 28.80 7.67
C GLU A 252 -37.76 30.19 7.17
N TYR A 253 -38.71 31.13 7.12
CA TYR A 253 -38.48 32.48 6.62
C TYR A 253 -38.51 33.50 7.74
N ALA A 254 -37.66 34.52 7.64
CA ALA A 254 -37.68 35.70 8.48
C ALA A 254 -37.48 36.95 7.62
N TRP A 255 -38.22 38.01 7.92
CA TRP A 255 -38.12 39.28 7.21
C TRP A 255 -37.49 40.35 8.10
N THR A 256 -36.68 41.23 7.52
CA THR A 256 -36.22 42.45 8.19
C THR A 256 -36.71 43.68 7.43
N VAL A 257 -37.09 44.71 8.18
CA VAL A 257 -37.54 46.01 7.66
C VAL A 257 -36.77 47.10 8.40
N ASN A 258 -36.02 47.91 7.67
CA ASN A 258 -35.12 48.95 8.19
C ASN A 258 -34.15 48.40 9.26
N GLY A 259 -33.63 47.19 9.02
CA GLY A 259 -32.73 46.49 9.94
C GLY A 259 -33.38 45.92 11.20
N ALA A 260 -34.70 46.02 11.35
CA ALA A 260 -35.46 45.43 12.46
C ALA A 260 -36.22 44.18 12.02
N VAL A 261 -36.28 43.16 12.88
CA VAL A 261 -37.02 41.92 12.61
C VAL A 261 -38.52 42.22 12.47
N HIS A 262 -39.06 41.84 11.32
CA HIS A 262 -40.48 41.88 11.03
C HIS A 262 -41.17 40.63 11.60
N GLN A 263 -42.45 40.75 11.97
CA GLN A 263 -43.18 39.66 12.63
C GLN A 263 -43.67 38.57 11.67
N ASP A 264 -43.67 38.85 10.38
CA ASP A 264 -44.05 37.88 9.35
C ASP A 264 -42.91 36.86 9.16
N THR A 265 -43.28 35.58 9.16
CA THR A 265 -42.38 34.44 8.97
C THR A 265 -42.82 33.57 7.80
N THR A 266 -43.73 34.07 6.97
CA THR A 266 -44.19 33.36 5.78
C THR A 266 -43.27 33.66 4.60
N GLN A 267 -43.33 32.84 3.55
CA GLN A 267 -42.56 33.04 2.33
C GLN A 267 -42.88 34.37 1.62
N SER A 268 -44.02 35.00 1.91
CA SER A 268 -44.46 36.21 1.23
C SER A 268 -44.89 37.26 2.23
N SER A 269 -44.38 38.49 2.11
CA SER A 269 -44.70 39.56 3.05
C SER A 269 -44.93 40.91 2.35
N GLY A 270 -45.46 41.87 3.11
CA GLY A 270 -45.87 43.19 2.61
C GLY A 270 -47.40 43.34 2.50
N PRO A 271 -47.88 44.42 1.86
CA PRO A 271 -47.09 45.50 1.27
C PRO A 271 -46.34 46.32 2.34
N PHE A 272 -45.21 46.89 1.94
CA PHE A 272 -44.34 47.71 2.79
C PHE A 272 -44.53 49.21 2.49
N ASN A 273 -44.02 50.08 3.36
CA ASN A 273 -44.12 51.52 3.13
C ASN A 273 -43.03 51.98 2.16
N VAL A 274 -43.28 53.09 1.46
CA VAL A 274 -42.24 53.77 0.68
C VAL A 274 -41.05 54.10 1.59
N ASP A 275 -39.85 53.92 1.06
CA ASP A 275 -38.55 54.06 1.74
C ASP A 275 -38.22 52.96 2.77
N ASP A 276 -39.07 51.94 2.96
CA ASP A 276 -38.69 50.77 3.74
C ASP A 276 -37.56 50.01 3.01
N VAL A 277 -36.49 49.70 3.73
CA VAL A 277 -35.41 48.81 3.28
C VAL A 277 -35.69 47.40 3.81
N ILE A 278 -35.90 46.43 2.92
CA ILE A 278 -36.28 45.08 3.31
C ILE A 278 -35.25 44.04 2.89
N SER A 279 -35.10 42.99 3.70
CA SER A 279 -34.42 41.75 3.31
C SER A 279 -35.14 40.54 3.88
N CYS A 280 -34.98 39.39 3.24
CA CYS A 280 -35.49 38.10 3.71
C CYS A 280 -34.34 37.15 4.02
N THR A 281 -34.45 36.41 5.11
CA THR A 281 -33.60 35.29 5.47
C THR A 281 -34.38 33.98 5.30
N ALA A 282 -33.77 32.99 4.65
CA ALA A 282 -34.31 31.63 4.59
C ALA A 282 -33.34 30.66 5.28
N THR A 283 -33.88 29.82 6.15
CA THR A 283 -33.17 28.72 6.80
C THR A 283 -33.69 27.40 6.23
N PRO A 284 -32.89 26.63 5.48
CA PRO A 284 -33.27 25.31 5.04
C PRO A 284 -33.36 24.35 6.23
N HIS A 285 -34.31 23.42 6.20
CA HIS A 285 -34.41 22.34 7.18
C HIS A 285 -35.04 21.11 6.54
N ASP A 286 -34.59 19.96 6.99
CA ASP A 286 -34.95 18.63 6.46
C ASP A 286 -35.94 17.86 7.37
N GLY A 287 -36.27 18.45 8.52
CA GLY A 287 -37.10 17.86 9.57
C GLY A 287 -36.31 17.25 10.74
N ASP A 288 -35.02 16.99 10.55
CA ASP A 288 -34.09 16.46 11.55
C ASP A 288 -33.10 17.52 12.06
N GLY A 289 -32.92 18.61 11.30
CA GLY A 289 -32.19 19.80 11.75
C GLY A 289 -32.25 21.00 10.78
N PRO A 290 -31.88 22.21 11.24
CA PRO A 290 -31.70 23.36 10.37
C PRO A 290 -30.29 23.38 9.76
N GLY A 291 -30.22 23.75 8.49
CA GLY A 291 -28.99 24.12 7.81
C GLY A 291 -28.59 25.59 8.02
N PRO A 292 -27.47 26.03 7.40
CA PRO A 292 -27.06 27.42 7.40
C PRO A 292 -28.11 28.32 6.74
N HIS A 293 -28.44 29.44 7.39
CA HIS A 293 -29.36 30.42 6.81
C HIS A 293 -28.63 31.34 5.84
N LEU A 294 -29.32 31.74 4.77
CA LEU A 294 -28.86 32.78 3.84
C LEU A 294 -29.86 33.94 3.84
N SER A 295 -29.36 35.14 3.55
CA SER A 295 -30.18 36.35 3.44
C SER A 295 -30.09 36.94 2.04
N SER A 296 -31.19 37.50 1.56
CA SER A 296 -31.21 38.31 0.35
C SER A 296 -30.45 39.62 0.55
N ASN A 297 -30.10 40.25 -0.57
CA ASN A 297 -29.74 41.66 -0.57
C ASN A 297 -30.91 42.53 -0.07
N ASP A 298 -30.57 43.71 0.42
CA ASP A 298 -31.54 44.72 0.82
C ASP A 298 -32.21 45.35 -0.41
N ILE A 299 -33.55 45.49 -0.38
CA ILE A 299 -34.34 46.17 -1.42
C ILE A 299 -35.06 47.36 -0.80
N THR A 300 -34.96 48.53 -1.44
CA THR A 300 -35.70 49.73 -1.03
C THR A 300 -37.04 49.78 -1.74
N VAL A 301 -38.11 49.96 -0.98
CA VAL A 301 -39.48 50.03 -1.49
C VAL A 301 -39.74 51.43 -2.07
N VAL A 302 -40.10 51.49 -3.35
CA VAL A 302 -40.36 52.75 -4.06
C VAL A 302 -41.85 53.10 -4.11
N ALA A 303 -42.17 54.35 -4.46
CA ALA A 303 -43.55 54.74 -4.73
C ALA A 303 -44.03 54.14 -6.06
N ALA A 304 -45.27 53.65 -6.11
CA ALA A 304 -45.84 53.04 -7.31
C ALA A 304 -45.89 53.97 -8.55
N ASP A 305 -45.87 55.30 -8.36
CA ASP A 305 -45.90 56.32 -9.43
C ASP A 305 -44.55 57.03 -9.63
N ALA A 306 -43.42 56.41 -9.27
CA ALA A 306 -42.11 57.05 -9.41
C ALA A 306 -41.71 57.25 -10.90
N PRO A 307 -41.07 58.38 -11.27
CA PRO A 307 -40.54 58.59 -12.62
C PRO A 307 -39.47 57.56 -12.99
N ASP A 308 -39.50 57.09 -14.23
CA ASP A 308 -38.57 56.13 -14.85
C ASP A 308 -38.33 56.62 -16.29
N ALA A 309 -37.12 57.14 -16.56
CA ALA A 309 -36.79 57.89 -17.75
C ALA A 309 -36.48 57.02 -18.98
N ASP A 310 -35.87 55.85 -18.79
CA ASP A 310 -35.51 54.91 -19.85
C ASP A 310 -36.47 53.70 -19.93
N GLY A 311 -37.36 53.55 -18.96
CA GLY A 311 -38.47 52.61 -18.98
C GLY A 311 -38.06 51.17 -18.67
N ASP A 312 -36.95 51.00 -17.95
CA ASP A 312 -36.38 49.69 -17.60
C ASP A 312 -37.06 49.04 -16.37
N GLY A 313 -37.92 49.79 -15.68
CA GLY A 313 -38.66 49.36 -14.49
C GLY A 313 -38.03 49.77 -13.15
N VAL A 314 -36.86 50.42 -13.16
CA VAL A 314 -36.18 50.98 -11.99
C VAL A 314 -36.35 52.50 -12.00
N PRO A 315 -36.95 53.12 -10.96
CA PRO A 315 -37.16 54.56 -10.97
C PRO A 315 -35.87 55.39 -10.93
N ASP A 316 -35.90 56.58 -11.54
CA ASP A 316 -34.78 57.54 -11.67
C ASP A 316 -34.04 57.83 -10.35
N THR A 317 -34.73 57.71 -9.21
CA THR A 317 -34.16 58.00 -7.88
C THR A 317 -33.23 56.90 -7.36
N THR A 318 -33.36 55.69 -7.89
CA THR A 318 -32.63 54.48 -7.49
C THR A 318 -31.85 53.85 -8.65
N ASP A 319 -32.08 54.33 -9.86
CA ASP A 319 -31.40 53.93 -11.09
C ASP A 319 -29.99 54.53 -11.16
N SER A 320 -28.99 53.64 -11.25
CA SER A 320 -27.57 53.96 -11.41
C SER A 320 -27.14 53.98 -12.87
N CYS A 321 -27.97 53.43 -13.78
CA CYS A 321 -27.74 53.28 -15.19
C CYS A 321 -28.88 53.95 -16.00
N PRO A 322 -28.94 55.30 -16.05
CA PRO A 322 -30.09 56.07 -16.52
C PRO A 322 -30.42 55.97 -18.03
N GLN A 323 -29.76 55.07 -18.77
CA GLN A 323 -29.88 54.87 -20.21
C GLN A 323 -29.67 53.39 -20.57
N THR A 324 -30.38 52.50 -19.89
CA THR A 324 -30.29 51.06 -20.12
C THR A 324 -30.94 50.65 -21.44
N PRO A 325 -30.27 49.84 -22.29
CA PRO A 325 -30.83 49.47 -23.58
C PRO A 325 -32.21 48.81 -23.46
N THR A 326 -33.19 49.39 -24.15
CA THR A 326 -34.55 48.87 -24.15
C THR A 326 -34.55 47.41 -24.61
N SER A 327 -35.12 46.50 -23.80
CA SER A 327 -35.20 45.03 -23.94
C SER A 327 -34.12 44.19 -23.25
N GLU A 328 -33.12 44.80 -22.63
CA GLU A 328 -32.21 44.08 -21.73
C GLU A 328 -32.84 43.93 -20.34
N SER A 329 -32.54 42.83 -19.65
CA SER A 329 -32.90 42.64 -18.25
C SER A 329 -31.96 43.42 -17.36
N VAL A 330 -32.51 44.16 -16.39
CA VAL A 330 -31.76 45.01 -15.47
C VAL A 330 -31.73 44.43 -14.07
N ASP A 331 -30.68 44.78 -13.31
CA ASP A 331 -30.63 44.50 -11.89
C ASP A 331 -31.39 45.53 -11.04
N VAL A 332 -31.27 45.44 -9.72
CA VAL A 332 -31.93 46.34 -8.78
C VAL A 332 -31.44 47.80 -8.90
N HIS A 333 -30.31 48.03 -9.56
CA HIS A 333 -29.71 49.34 -9.79
C HIS A 333 -30.01 49.88 -11.19
N GLY A 334 -30.87 49.23 -11.97
CA GLY A 334 -31.22 49.64 -13.34
C GLY A 334 -30.14 49.29 -14.36
N CYS A 335 -29.11 48.55 -13.97
CA CYS A 335 -27.99 48.24 -14.86
C CYS A 335 -28.17 46.88 -15.53
N SER A 336 -27.98 46.83 -16.85
CA SER A 336 -27.92 45.56 -17.59
C SER A 336 -26.51 44.98 -17.64
N ALA A 337 -26.39 43.70 -17.99
CA ALA A 337 -25.09 43.03 -18.13
C ALA A 337 -24.15 43.71 -19.14
N SER A 338 -24.68 44.43 -20.14
CA SER A 338 -23.86 45.15 -21.13
C SER A 338 -23.27 46.48 -20.60
N GLN A 339 -23.70 46.91 -19.41
CA GLN A 339 -23.24 48.15 -18.77
C GLN A 339 -22.42 47.90 -17.51
N ARG A 340 -22.45 46.68 -16.98
CA ARG A 340 -21.74 46.28 -15.75
C ARG A 340 -20.43 45.57 -16.10
N ASP A 341 -19.50 45.65 -15.16
CA ASP A 341 -18.19 45.03 -15.16
C ASP A 341 -17.95 44.57 -13.71
N GLY A 342 -18.36 43.34 -13.43
CA GLY A 342 -18.58 42.81 -12.10
C GLY A 342 -17.30 42.62 -11.29
N ASP A 343 -16.19 42.26 -11.94
CA ASP A 343 -14.88 42.07 -11.32
C ASP A 343 -13.90 43.22 -11.62
N GLY A 344 -14.26 44.14 -12.51
CA GLY A 344 -13.50 45.35 -12.79
C GLY A 344 -12.26 45.11 -13.66
N ASP A 345 -12.27 44.06 -14.47
CA ASP A 345 -11.16 43.69 -15.37
C ASP A 345 -11.18 44.48 -16.70
N GLY A 346 -12.28 45.19 -16.97
CA GLY A 346 -12.49 46.03 -18.15
C GLY A 346 -13.30 45.36 -19.26
N VAL A 347 -13.78 44.14 -19.08
CA VAL A 347 -14.75 43.44 -19.92
C VAL A 347 -16.11 43.47 -19.25
N THR A 348 -17.18 43.74 -20.02
CA THR A 348 -18.52 43.83 -19.42
C THR A 348 -19.06 42.43 -19.10
N ASP A 349 -19.92 42.29 -18.08
CA ASP A 349 -20.55 41.02 -17.69
C ASP A 349 -21.19 40.25 -18.88
N ALA A 350 -21.63 40.96 -19.92
CA ALA A 350 -22.23 40.36 -21.11
C ALA A 350 -21.23 39.66 -22.05
N ASP A 351 -19.98 40.12 -22.07
CA ASP A 351 -18.90 39.61 -22.93
C ASP A 351 -17.82 38.84 -22.12
N ASP A 352 -17.91 38.88 -20.80
CA ASP A 352 -16.98 38.28 -19.86
C ASP A 352 -17.32 36.80 -19.59
N ILE A 353 -16.37 35.93 -19.93
CA ILE A 353 -16.44 34.48 -19.72
C ILE A 353 -15.88 34.11 -18.34
N CYS A 354 -15.08 34.98 -17.72
CA CYS A 354 -14.35 34.78 -16.49
C CYS A 354 -14.75 35.81 -15.41
N PRO A 355 -15.98 35.75 -14.87
CA PRO A 355 -16.62 36.82 -14.08
C PRO A 355 -16.03 37.10 -12.70
N GLN A 356 -14.87 36.54 -12.36
CA GLN A 356 -14.19 36.63 -11.07
C GLN A 356 -12.67 36.75 -11.25
N THR A 357 -12.24 37.39 -12.33
CA THR A 357 -10.84 37.68 -12.58
C THR A 357 -10.30 38.64 -11.54
N SER A 358 -9.09 38.35 -11.05
CA SER A 358 -8.49 39.15 -9.99
C SER A 358 -8.25 40.59 -10.45
N VAL A 359 -8.73 41.56 -9.67
CA VAL A 359 -8.56 43.01 -9.96
C VAL A 359 -7.10 43.34 -10.29
N GLY A 360 -6.88 43.83 -11.52
CA GLY A 360 -5.56 44.24 -12.00
C GLY A 360 -4.75 43.14 -12.70
N ALA A 361 -5.30 41.94 -12.87
CA ALA A 361 -4.75 40.93 -13.78
C ALA A 361 -4.79 41.44 -15.24
N THR A 362 -3.85 40.95 -16.05
CA THR A 362 -3.92 41.16 -17.50
C THR A 362 -4.85 40.11 -18.10
N VAL A 363 -5.96 40.56 -18.69
CA VAL A 363 -6.99 39.69 -19.26
C VAL A 363 -6.99 39.69 -20.78
N ASP A 364 -7.52 38.63 -21.38
CA ASP A 364 -7.79 38.54 -22.80
C ASP A 364 -9.04 39.36 -23.19
N ASN A 365 -9.56 39.17 -24.41
CA ASN A 365 -10.74 39.90 -24.87
C ASN A 365 -12.08 39.34 -24.33
N HIS A 366 -12.04 38.29 -23.51
CA HIS A 366 -13.17 37.65 -22.87
C HIS A 366 -13.09 37.73 -21.34
N GLY A 367 -12.20 38.55 -20.80
CA GLY A 367 -12.05 38.77 -19.37
C GLY A 367 -11.23 37.71 -18.64
N CYS A 368 -10.60 36.77 -19.37
CA CYS A 368 -9.86 35.68 -18.74
C CYS A 368 -8.38 36.02 -18.56
N ALA A 369 -7.86 35.89 -17.34
CA ALA A 369 -6.42 35.89 -17.11
C ALA A 369 -5.80 34.55 -17.53
N PRO A 370 -4.49 34.50 -17.85
CA PRO A 370 -3.80 33.24 -18.16
C PRO A 370 -3.99 32.15 -17.11
N SER A 371 -4.03 32.51 -15.83
CA SER A 371 -4.26 31.57 -14.71
C SER A 371 -5.71 31.01 -14.62
N GLN A 372 -6.61 31.47 -15.47
CA GLN A 372 -8.01 31.01 -15.56
C GLN A 372 -8.28 30.29 -16.88
N LEU A 373 -7.28 30.23 -17.77
CA LEU A 373 -7.34 29.50 -19.02
C LEU A 373 -6.67 28.14 -18.81
N ASP A 374 -7.32 27.12 -19.35
CA ASP A 374 -6.86 25.73 -19.41
C ASP A 374 -7.30 25.25 -20.80
N SER A 375 -6.39 25.39 -21.76
CA SER A 375 -6.69 25.33 -23.19
C SER A 375 -6.91 23.90 -23.71
N ASP A 376 -6.46 22.89 -22.99
CA ASP A 376 -6.65 21.47 -23.32
C ASP A 376 -7.41 20.66 -22.26
N GLU A 377 -7.85 21.31 -21.18
CA GLU A 377 -8.73 20.79 -20.13
C GLU A 377 -8.07 19.66 -19.30
N ASP A 378 -6.77 19.75 -19.06
CA ASP A 378 -5.99 18.75 -18.32
C ASP A 378 -5.88 19.02 -16.81
N GLY A 379 -6.28 20.22 -16.38
CA GLY A 379 -6.28 20.68 -14.99
C GLY A 379 -5.11 21.56 -14.57
N PHE A 380 -4.15 21.83 -15.47
CA PHE A 380 -3.11 22.84 -15.31
C PHE A 380 -3.48 24.09 -16.12
N SER A 381 -3.29 25.27 -15.54
CA SER A 381 -3.60 26.51 -16.27
C SER A 381 -2.50 26.85 -17.27
N ASP A 382 -2.86 27.50 -18.38
CA ASP A 382 -1.97 27.88 -19.48
C ASP A 382 -0.70 28.64 -19.05
N ASP A 383 -0.70 29.25 -17.85
CA ASP A 383 0.43 30.01 -17.31
C ASP A 383 1.45 29.19 -16.49
N VAL A 384 1.06 28.00 -16.04
CA VAL A 384 1.93 27.06 -15.31
C VAL A 384 2.15 25.76 -16.06
N ASP A 385 1.48 25.58 -17.18
CA ASP A 385 1.61 24.46 -18.08
C ASP A 385 2.72 24.72 -19.13
N ALA A 386 3.69 23.81 -19.21
CA ALA A 386 4.74 23.86 -20.22
C ALA A 386 4.22 23.56 -21.65
N PHE A 387 3.13 22.81 -21.77
CA PHE A 387 2.47 22.43 -23.01
C PHE A 387 0.96 22.74 -23.00
N PRO A 388 0.54 24.02 -23.04
CA PRO A 388 -0.86 24.47 -22.89
C PRO A 388 -1.88 23.99 -23.95
N THR A 389 -1.54 23.05 -24.81
CA THR A 389 -2.45 22.53 -25.85
C THR A 389 -2.35 21.01 -26.01
N ASP A 390 -1.58 20.36 -25.14
CA ASP A 390 -1.41 18.91 -25.09
C ASP A 390 -1.73 18.38 -23.69
N ALA A 391 -2.99 17.97 -23.48
CA ALA A 391 -3.46 17.43 -22.19
C ALA A 391 -2.74 16.15 -21.70
N GLY A 392 -1.78 15.64 -22.48
CA GLY A 392 -0.89 14.55 -22.07
C GLY A 392 0.39 15.02 -21.41
N GLU A 393 0.73 16.31 -21.42
CA GLU A 393 2.02 16.86 -20.98
C GLU A 393 1.81 18.19 -20.27
N HIS A 394 2.42 18.38 -19.09
CA HIS A 394 2.34 19.65 -18.35
C HIS A 394 3.67 20.12 -17.76
N LEU A 395 4.68 19.24 -17.73
CA LEU A 395 6.01 19.48 -17.18
C LEU A 395 7.07 19.23 -18.27
N ASP A 396 8.14 20.02 -18.22
CA ASP A 396 9.32 20.00 -19.12
C ASP A 396 10.53 20.24 -18.22
N THR A 397 10.94 19.20 -17.49
CA THR A 397 11.88 19.32 -16.36
C THR A 397 13.25 19.86 -16.78
N ASP A 398 13.74 19.47 -17.95
CA ASP A 398 15.03 19.90 -18.50
C ASP A 398 14.93 21.09 -19.49
N GLY A 399 13.73 21.40 -19.98
CA GLY A 399 13.46 22.51 -20.88
C GLY A 399 13.83 22.23 -22.34
N ASP A 400 13.88 20.96 -22.77
CA ASP A 400 14.21 20.59 -24.14
C ASP A 400 13.01 20.66 -25.12
N GLY A 401 11.81 20.78 -24.56
CA GLY A 401 10.55 20.89 -25.29
C GLY A 401 9.86 19.57 -25.62
N ILE A 402 10.28 18.47 -24.99
CA ILE A 402 9.55 17.20 -24.86
C ILE A 402 9.00 17.17 -23.41
N GLY A 403 7.74 16.79 -23.23
CA GLY A 403 7.17 16.75 -21.89
C GLY A 403 7.54 15.46 -21.15
N ASP A 404 7.64 15.53 -19.82
CA ASP A 404 8.12 14.44 -18.96
C ASP A 404 7.34 13.11 -19.16
N ASN A 405 6.07 13.11 -19.60
CA ASN A 405 5.37 11.83 -19.87
C ASN A 405 5.83 11.16 -21.18
N SER A 406 6.46 11.91 -22.08
CA SER A 406 6.98 11.46 -23.37
C SER A 406 8.51 11.40 -23.42
N ASP A 407 9.19 12.16 -22.57
CA ASP A 407 10.62 12.07 -22.37
C ASP A 407 10.98 10.73 -21.70
N HIS A 408 12.21 10.27 -21.91
CA HIS A 408 12.75 9.09 -21.25
C HIS A 408 13.94 9.45 -20.35
N ASP A 409 14.31 10.73 -20.29
CA ASP A 409 15.43 11.29 -19.51
C ASP A 409 15.00 12.70 -19.07
N ASP A 410 14.08 12.77 -18.11
CA ASP A 410 13.35 14.00 -17.73
C ASP A 410 14.28 15.15 -17.29
N ASP A 411 15.51 14.86 -16.84
CA ASP A 411 16.47 15.87 -16.39
C ASP A 411 17.74 16.01 -17.25
N ASN A 412 17.87 15.17 -18.28
CA ASN A 412 18.93 15.17 -19.30
C ASN A 412 20.34 15.03 -18.71
N ASP A 413 20.48 14.29 -17.60
CA ASP A 413 21.78 13.98 -17.00
C ASP A 413 22.53 12.83 -17.70
N GLY A 414 21.83 12.13 -18.59
CA GLY A 414 22.35 11.04 -19.42
C GLY A 414 21.93 9.65 -18.97
N TRP A 415 21.12 9.54 -17.92
CA TRP A 415 20.47 8.31 -17.48
C TRP A 415 18.97 8.36 -17.79
N ASN A 416 18.40 7.25 -18.24
CA ASN A 416 16.97 7.22 -18.53
C ASN A 416 16.15 6.96 -17.25
N ASP A 417 14.91 7.42 -17.20
CA ASP A 417 14.07 7.36 -15.99
C ASP A 417 13.85 5.93 -15.49
N THR A 418 13.79 4.96 -16.40
CA THR A 418 13.63 3.54 -16.03
C THR A 418 14.87 3.03 -15.31
N THR A 419 16.06 3.36 -15.81
CA THR A 419 17.33 3.00 -15.18
C THR A 419 17.49 3.70 -13.85
N GLU A 420 17.15 4.97 -13.76
CA GLU A 420 17.21 5.70 -12.49
C GLU A 420 16.23 5.15 -11.45
N HIS A 421 15.02 4.80 -11.87
CA HIS A 421 14.06 4.12 -11.01
C HIS A 421 14.64 2.82 -10.45
N ASP A 422 15.23 2.00 -11.32
CA ASP A 422 15.86 0.73 -10.93
C ASP A 422 17.04 0.98 -9.98
N CYS A 423 17.86 2.00 -10.25
CA CYS A 423 19.04 2.39 -9.45
C CYS A 423 18.70 3.27 -8.23
N SER A 424 17.41 3.51 -7.97
CA SER A 424 16.90 4.32 -6.84
C SER A 424 17.42 5.76 -6.81
N THR A 425 17.62 6.36 -7.98
CA THR A 425 17.91 7.78 -8.14
C THR A 425 16.67 8.56 -8.59
N ASN A 426 16.75 9.89 -8.62
CA ASN A 426 15.62 10.77 -8.94
C ASN A 426 15.74 11.29 -10.37
N SER A 427 14.87 10.83 -11.25
CA SER A 427 14.86 11.19 -12.68
C SER A 427 14.53 12.64 -13.02
N THR A 428 14.22 13.45 -12.02
CA THR A 428 13.90 14.87 -12.18
C THR A 428 14.94 15.79 -11.57
N ASP A 429 16.08 15.25 -11.10
CA ASP A 429 17.18 16.03 -10.52
C ASP A 429 18.51 15.65 -11.17
N PRO A 430 19.09 16.52 -12.03
CA PRO A 430 20.26 16.18 -12.84
C PRO A 430 21.57 16.08 -12.05
N HIS A 431 21.48 16.11 -10.71
CA HIS A 431 22.58 15.85 -9.78
C HIS A 431 22.42 14.51 -9.07
N SER A 432 21.35 13.76 -9.37
CA SER A 432 21.01 12.48 -8.81
C SER A 432 21.36 11.36 -9.79
N THR A 433 22.61 11.26 -10.22
CA THR A 433 23.03 10.18 -11.13
C THR A 433 23.23 8.85 -10.39
N PRO A 434 22.90 7.70 -11.00
CA PRO A 434 23.32 6.38 -10.53
C PRO A 434 24.84 6.26 -10.31
N LEU A 435 25.25 5.39 -9.39
CA LEU A 435 26.66 5.00 -9.26
C LEU A 435 26.97 3.92 -10.31
N ASP A 436 28.00 4.17 -11.11
CA ASP A 436 28.45 3.32 -12.22
C ASP A 436 29.99 3.33 -12.19
N THR A 437 30.55 2.34 -11.51
CA THR A 437 31.97 2.30 -11.12
C THR A 437 32.89 2.09 -12.33
N ASP A 438 32.46 1.35 -13.34
CA ASP A 438 33.24 1.07 -14.55
C ASP A 438 32.83 1.88 -15.78
N GLY A 439 31.67 2.54 -15.75
CA GLY A 439 31.18 3.42 -16.80
C GLY A 439 30.54 2.69 -17.98
N ASP A 440 30.04 1.47 -17.80
CA ASP A 440 29.46 0.67 -18.88
C ASP A 440 27.98 0.98 -19.18
N GLY A 441 27.34 1.78 -18.31
CA GLY A 441 25.94 2.18 -18.41
C GLY A 441 24.97 1.29 -17.63
N VAL A 442 25.47 0.40 -16.78
CA VAL A 442 24.72 -0.32 -15.74
C VAL A 442 25.17 0.21 -14.38
N CYS A 443 24.23 0.50 -13.49
CA CYS A 443 24.61 0.98 -12.17
C CYS A 443 25.06 -0.17 -11.26
N ASP A 444 25.96 0.09 -10.31
CA ASP A 444 26.57 -0.91 -9.43
C ASP A 444 25.56 -1.85 -8.75
N SER A 445 24.35 -1.37 -8.44
CA SER A 445 23.31 -2.19 -7.79
C SER A 445 22.63 -3.20 -8.72
N HIS A 446 22.73 -3.01 -10.03
CA HIS A 446 22.18 -3.87 -11.09
C HIS A 446 23.26 -4.46 -11.98
N ASP A 447 24.52 -4.21 -11.65
CA ASP A 447 25.67 -4.78 -12.31
C ASP A 447 26.12 -6.04 -11.57
N ASP A 448 26.41 -7.10 -12.32
CA ASP A 448 26.95 -8.34 -11.78
C ASP A 448 28.48 -8.26 -11.61
N ASP A 449 29.18 -7.32 -12.26
CA ASP A 449 30.64 -7.10 -12.22
C ASP A 449 30.92 -5.59 -12.24
N SER A 450 30.76 -4.92 -11.09
CA SER A 450 30.68 -3.45 -11.05
C SER A 450 31.99 -2.72 -11.35
N ASP A 451 33.13 -3.41 -11.40
CA ASP A 451 34.41 -2.80 -11.77
C ASP A 451 35.05 -3.39 -13.03
N ASN A 452 34.33 -4.32 -13.69
CA ASN A 452 34.67 -4.97 -14.96
C ASN A 452 36.06 -5.63 -14.93
N ASP A 453 36.40 -6.31 -13.83
CA ASP A 453 37.66 -7.01 -13.65
C ASP A 453 37.63 -8.52 -13.99
N GLU A 454 36.50 -8.97 -14.55
CA GLU A 454 36.15 -10.36 -14.94
C GLU A 454 35.67 -11.24 -13.77
N TRP A 455 35.62 -10.70 -12.54
CA TRP A 455 35.02 -11.37 -11.39
C TRP A 455 33.68 -10.75 -11.03
N ASN A 456 32.64 -11.58 -10.93
CA ASN A 456 31.34 -11.07 -10.51
C ASN A 456 31.34 -10.70 -9.01
N ASN A 457 30.48 -9.74 -8.66
CA ASN A 457 30.27 -9.19 -7.33
C ASN A 457 30.04 -10.26 -6.25
N THR A 458 29.36 -11.37 -6.60
CA THR A 458 29.11 -12.48 -5.65
C THR A 458 30.38 -13.27 -5.39
N SER A 459 31.12 -13.62 -6.45
CA SER A 459 32.40 -14.32 -6.37
C SER A 459 33.40 -13.50 -5.55
N GLU A 460 33.50 -12.20 -5.80
CA GLU A 460 34.38 -11.33 -5.02
C GLU A 460 34.00 -11.23 -3.54
N GLN A 461 32.71 -11.13 -3.25
CA GLN A 461 32.21 -11.16 -1.89
C GLN A 461 32.60 -12.47 -1.18
N ASP A 462 32.46 -13.61 -1.84
CA ASP A 462 32.81 -14.92 -1.29
C ASP A 462 34.33 -15.07 -1.13
N CYS A 463 35.12 -14.46 -2.03
CA CYS A 463 36.58 -14.44 -2.01
C CYS A 463 37.18 -13.31 -1.16
N ASN A 464 36.34 -12.50 -0.50
CA ASN A 464 36.71 -11.35 0.34
C ASN A 464 37.51 -10.26 -0.38
N THR A 465 37.22 -10.02 -1.65
CA THR A 465 37.73 -8.89 -2.42
C THR A 465 36.72 -7.76 -2.52
N ASN A 466 37.13 -6.61 -3.05
CA ASN A 466 36.30 -5.42 -3.17
C ASN A 466 35.76 -5.27 -4.59
N SER A 467 34.46 -5.52 -4.75
CA SER A 467 33.76 -5.50 -6.03
C SER A 467 33.47 -4.14 -6.64
N THR A 468 34.27 -3.15 -6.30
CA THR A 468 34.18 -1.78 -6.82
C THR A 468 35.58 -1.20 -7.06
N ASP A 469 36.60 -2.05 -7.04
CA ASP A 469 37.99 -1.70 -7.25
C ASP A 469 38.64 -2.78 -8.11
N TYR A 470 38.72 -2.53 -9.41
CA TYR A 470 39.28 -3.45 -10.42
C TYR A 470 40.72 -3.95 -10.15
N HIS A 471 41.40 -3.37 -9.16
CA HIS A 471 42.70 -3.84 -8.68
C HIS A 471 42.61 -4.91 -7.59
N SER A 472 41.40 -5.24 -7.16
CA SER A 472 41.08 -6.16 -6.09
C SER A 472 40.55 -7.47 -6.66
N THR A 473 41.27 -8.10 -7.58
CA THR A 473 40.86 -9.41 -8.11
C THR A 473 41.09 -10.53 -7.08
N PRO A 474 40.21 -11.53 -6.98
CA PRO A 474 40.47 -12.80 -6.32
C PRO A 474 41.76 -13.48 -6.81
N VAL A 475 42.38 -14.28 -5.94
CA VAL A 475 43.50 -15.16 -6.33
C VAL A 475 42.90 -16.46 -6.85
N ASP A 476 43.31 -16.86 -8.04
CA ASP A 476 42.87 -18.06 -8.76
C ASP A 476 44.11 -18.70 -9.39
N SER A 477 44.65 -19.71 -8.71
CA SER A 477 45.97 -20.29 -8.98
C SER A 477 45.97 -21.21 -10.21
N ASP A 478 44.84 -21.80 -10.58
CA ASP A 478 44.70 -22.72 -11.71
C ASP A 478 43.90 -22.14 -12.89
N GLY A 479 43.14 -21.08 -12.67
CA GLY A 479 42.36 -20.34 -13.66
C GLY A 479 41.01 -20.97 -13.98
N ASP A 480 40.40 -21.75 -13.08
CA ASP A 480 39.12 -22.40 -13.34
C ASP A 480 37.88 -21.52 -13.03
N GLY A 481 38.10 -20.35 -12.44
CA GLY A 481 37.06 -19.38 -12.06
C GLY A 481 36.52 -19.54 -10.64
N ILE A 482 37.16 -20.38 -9.82
CA ILE A 482 36.97 -20.46 -8.38
C ILE A 482 38.24 -19.88 -7.73
N CYS A 483 38.10 -19.02 -6.74
CA CYS A 483 39.27 -18.47 -6.06
C CYS A 483 39.86 -19.49 -5.07
N ASP A 484 41.16 -19.38 -4.77
CA ASP A 484 41.90 -20.22 -3.81
C ASP A 484 41.28 -20.27 -2.39
N TYR A 485 40.37 -19.33 -2.07
CA TYR A 485 39.67 -19.34 -0.78
C TYR A 485 38.48 -20.33 -0.75
N LEU A 486 37.93 -20.67 -1.92
CA LEU A 486 36.74 -21.52 -2.11
C LEU A 486 37.05 -22.80 -2.89
N ASP A 487 38.20 -22.87 -3.55
CA ASP A 487 38.69 -24.07 -4.20
C ASP A 487 39.27 -25.02 -3.15
N ASP A 488 39.01 -26.31 -3.32
CA ASP A 488 39.56 -27.36 -2.47
C ASP A 488 40.88 -27.91 -3.06
N ASP A 489 41.21 -27.63 -4.33
CA ASP A 489 42.38 -28.09 -5.10
C ASP A 489 42.94 -26.90 -5.91
N ASP A 490 43.55 -25.94 -5.22
CA ASP A 490 43.95 -24.61 -5.74
C ASP A 490 44.76 -24.64 -7.06
N ASP A 491 45.46 -25.74 -7.37
CA ASP A 491 46.28 -25.87 -8.58
C ASP A 491 45.81 -26.97 -9.57
N ASN A 492 44.69 -27.63 -9.23
CA ASN A 492 44.05 -28.69 -9.99
C ASN A 492 45.00 -29.83 -10.40
N ASP A 493 46.00 -30.15 -9.56
CA ASP A 493 46.90 -31.27 -9.76
C ASP A 493 46.33 -32.62 -9.29
N GLY A 494 45.16 -32.58 -8.64
CA GLY A 494 44.38 -33.72 -8.19
C GLY A 494 44.54 -34.02 -6.70
N TRP A 495 45.18 -33.14 -5.94
CA TRP A 495 45.35 -33.24 -4.50
C TRP A 495 44.78 -32.00 -3.81
N GLY A 496 43.73 -32.19 -3.01
CA GLY A 496 43.15 -31.04 -2.32
C GLY A 496 44.07 -30.44 -1.24
N ASP A 497 43.90 -29.16 -0.93
CA ASP A 497 44.80 -28.35 -0.09
C ASP A 497 45.10 -29.00 1.26
N THR A 498 44.06 -29.58 1.86
CA THR A 498 44.20 -30.26 3.16
C THR A 498 45.15 -31.44 3.05
N ALA A 499 45.06 -32.22 1.97
CA ALA A 499 45.93 -33.36 1.72
C ALA A 499 47.36 -32.88 1.43
N GLU A 500 47.52 -31.80 0.69
CA GLU A 500 48.84 -31.24 0.38
C GLU A 500 49.56 -30.66 1.59
N ILE A 501 48.86 -29.89 2.41
CA ILE A 501 49.38 -29.38 3.69
C ILE A 501 49.83 -30.55 4.58
N ASP A 502 49.01 -31.59 4.66
CA ASP A 502 49.27 -32.81 5.42
C ASP A 502 50.49 -33.60 4.87
N CYS A 503 50.71 -33.54 3.56
CA CYS A 503 51.85 -34.13 2.85
C CYS A 503 53.05 -33.19 2.71
N SER A 504 52.95 -31.97 3.25
CA SER A 504 53.97 -30.91 3.18
C SER A 504 54.35 -30.47 1.76
N THR A 505 53.38 -30.50 0.85
CA THR A 505 53.46 -29.93 -0.49
C THR A 505 52.77 -28.56 -0.54
N ASN A 506 52.85 -27.86 -1.66
CA ASN A 506 52.32 -26.51 -1.83
C ASN A 506 51.02 -26.58 -2.65
N SER A 507 49.90 -26.18 -2.06
CA SER A 507 48.58 -26.22 -2.71
C SER A 507 48.45 -25.42 -3.99
N THR A 508 49.32 -24.41 -4.17
CA THR A 508 49.23 -23.44 -5.27
C THR A 508 50.29 -23.66 -6.37
N ASP A 509 50.99 -24.80 -6.40
CA ASP A 509 51.99 -25.08 -7.43
C ASP A 509 51.77 -26.48 -8.02
N PRO A 510 51.23 -26.60 -9.26
CA PRO A 510 50.76 -27.87 -9.83
C PRO A 510 51.90 -28.87 -10.15
N ASN A 511 53.14 -28.51 -9.81
CA ASN A 511 54.30 -29.38 -9.88
C ASN A 511 54.69 -29.93 -8.50
N SER A 512 53.95 -29.56 -7.46
CA SER A 512 54.18 -29.89 -6.07
C SER A 512 53.41 -31.13 -5.61
N ILE A 513 52.89 -31.96 -6.50
CA ILE A 513 52.24 -33.24 -6.17
C ILE A 513 52.83 -34.04 -4.98
N PRO A 514 52.00 -34.44 -4.00
CA PRO A 514 52.32 -35.44 -3.01
C PRO A 514 52.83 -36.75 -3.64
N LEU A 515 53.81 -37.38 -2.98
CA LEU A 515 54.29 -38.70 -3.39
C LEU A 515 53.30 -39.76 -2.90
N ASP A 516 52.64 -40.43 -3.84
CA ASP A 516 51.71 -41.54 -3.61
C ASP A 516 52.13 -42.74 -4.46
N THR A 517 52.75 -43.73 -3.83
CA THR A 517 53.39 -44.86 -4.51
C THR A 517 52.39 -45.89 -5.04
N ASP A 518 51.20 -46.05 -4.42
CA ASP A 518 50.22 -47.07 -4.80
C ASP A 518 48.92 -46.50 -5.40
N GLY A 519 48.74 -45.18 -5.37
CA GLY A 519 47.70 -44.45 -6.08
C GLY A 519 46.33 -44.49 -5.39
N ASP A 520 46.30 -44.71 -4.07
CA ASP A 520 45.05 -44.82 -3.30
C ASP A 520 44.52 -43.47 -2.78
N GLY A 521 45.25 -42.37 -3.03
CA GLY A 521 44.87 -41.01 -2.63
C GLY A 521 45.37 -40.61 -1.24
N ILE A 522 46.33 -41.35 -0.66
CA ILE A 522 47.00 -41.00 0.60
C ILE A 522 48.52 -40.96 0.33
N CYS A 523 49.18 -39.86 0.67
CA CYS A 523 50.62 -39.77 0.43
C CYS A 523 51.44 -40.71 1.33
N ASP A 524 52.59 -41.15 0.81
CA ASP A 524 53.54 -42.07 1.45
C ASP A 524 53.92 -41.65 2.90
N HIS A 525 53.87 -40.35 3.20
CA HIS A 525 54.21 -39.84 4.53
C HIS A 525 53.16 -40.17 5.59
N LEU A 526 51.89 -40.27 5.19
CA LEU A 526 50.74 -40.53 6.05
C LEU A 526 50.18 -41.94 5.88
N ASP A 527 50.59 -42.62 4.81
CA ASP A 527 50.25 -44.01 4.61
C ASP A 527 51.05 -44.94 5.56
N THR A 528 50.30 -45.77 6.28
CA THR A 528 50.83 -46.78 7.21
C THR A 528 50.81 -48.19 6.63
N HIS A 529 50.29 -48.35 5.41
CA HIS A 529 50.17 -49.59 4.66
C HIS A 529 51.19 -49.66 3.52
N ASP A 530 52.47 -49.50 3.87
CA ASP A 530 53.62 -49.74 2.98
C ASP A 530 53.49 -51.08 2.21
N ASP A 531 53.38 -50.94 0.90
CA ASP A 531 53.67 -51.89 -0.17
C ASP A 531 52.76 -53.14 -0.31
N THR A 532 51.69 -53.07 -1.12
CA THR A 532 51.54 -53.98 -2.29
C THR A 532 50.50 -53.48 -3.31
N VAL A 533 50.99 -53.11 -4.51
CA VAL A 533 50.35 -53.10 -5.84
C VAL A 533 48.86 -53.47 -5.90
N PRO A 534 47.99 -52.70 -6.58
CA PRO A 534 46.56 -53.00 -6.70
C PRO A 534 46.33 -54.44 -7.18
N GLU A 535 45.58 -55.23 -6.39
CA GLU A 535 45.11 -56.54 -6.82
C GLU A 535 44.16 -56.34 -8.03
N PRO A 536 44.41 -56.98 -9.19
CA PRO A 536 43.60 -56.73 -10.38
C PRO A 536 42.17 -57.21 -10.15
N GLU A 537 41.20 -56.35 -10.41
CA GLU A 537 39.78 -56.67 -10.31
C GLU A 537 39.41 -57.96 -11.07
N PRO A 538 38.48 -58.77 -10.55
CA PRO A 538 38.10 -60.04 -11.16
C PRO A 538 37.41 -59.80 -12.51
N VAL A 539 38.06 -60.31 -13.57
CA VAL A 539 37.56 -60.38 -14.94
C VAL A 539 36.16 -60.99 -14.97
N THR A 540 35.16 -60.18 -15.30
CA THR A 540 33.82 -60.68 -15.67
C THR A 540 33.82 -61.14 -17.13
N GLU A 541 33.20 -62.30 -17.33
CA GLU A 541 33.11 -63.06 -18.59
C GLU A 541 32.30 -62.30 -19.66
N PRO A 542 32.67 -62.37 -20.96
CA PRO A 542 31.94 -61.65 -22.00
C PRO A 542 30.67 -62.39 -22.45
N GLU A 543 29.52 -61.73 -22.35
CA GLU A 543 28.27 -62.12 -23.00
C GLU A 543 28.35 -61.95 -24.55
N PRO A 544 27.60 -62.75 -25.33
CA PRO A 544 27.84 -62.90 -26.76
C PRO A 544 27.32 -61.72 -27.60
N VAL A 545 28.15 -61.37 -28.59
CA VAL A 545 27.88 -60.42 -29.67
C VAL A 545 26.68 -60.86 -30.52
N THR A 546 25.66 -60.00 -30.62
CA THR A 546 24.80 -59.92 -31.80
C THR A 546 25.00 -58.56 -32.47
N THR A 547 25.42 -58.63 -33.73
CA THR A 547 25.59 -57.53 -34.67
C THR A 547 24.26 -56.85 -34.99
N GLU A 548 24.21 -55.52 -35.07
CA GLU A 548 23.63 -54.80 -36.23
C GLU A 548 24.28 -53.41 -36.36
N GLY A 549 24.63 -53.06 -37.60
CA GLY A 549 25.24 -51.79 -37.97
C GLY A 549 24.22 -50.66 -38.09
N GLY A 550 24.65 -49.45 -37.77
CA GLY A 550 23.83 -48.25 -37.88
C GLY A 550 23.70 -47.70 -39.30
N SER A 551 22.65 -46.88 -39.50
CA SER A 551 22.74 -45.67 -40.31
C SER A 551 21.66 -44.65 -39.89
N ASN A 552 22.13 -43.55 -39.28
CA ASN A 552 21.65 -42.17 -39.23
C ASN A 552 20.22 -41.79 -39.65
N GLY A 553 19.55 -40.99 -38.80
CA GLY A 553 18.50 -40.06 -39.20
C GLY A 553 17.64 -39.47 -38.07
N ILE A 554 18.06 -38.35 -37.50
CA ILE A 554 17.34 -37.15 -36.96
C ILE A 554 15.90 -37.32 -36.40
N PRO A 555 15.58 -36.78 -35.20
CA PRO A 555 14.36 -37.13 -34.46
C PRO A 555 13.10 -36.45 -35.02
N GLY A 556 12.04 -37.27 -35.16
CA GLY A 556 10.66 -36.82 -35.27
C GLY A 556 9.88 -37.27 -34.03
N PHE A 557 9.34 -36.31 -33.29
CA PHE A 557 8.25 -36.56 -32.34
C PHE A 557 6.93 -36.51 -33.11
N THR A 558 6.18 -37.62 -33.09
CA THR A 558 4.78 -37.65 -33.51
C THR A 558 3.92 -38.26 -32.42
N SER A 559 2.83 -37.52 -32.12
CA SER A 559 1.48 -38.04 -31.89
C SER A 559 1.27 -38.80 -30.56
N VAL A 560 0.09 -38.79 -29.94
CA VAL A 560 -1.23 -38.98 -30.54
C VAL A 560 -2.29 -38.35 -29.65
N LEU A 561 -3.07 -37.43 -30.23
CA LEU A 561 -4.41 -37.04 -29.79
C LEU A 561 -5.43 -38.04 -30.35
N MET A 562 -6.30 -38.56 -29.49
CA MET A 562 -7.40 -39.46 -29.87
C MET A 562 -8.69 -38.65 -30.12
N PHE A 563 -9.06 -38.59 -31.40
CA PHE A 563 -10.40 -38.72 -32.01
C PHE A 563 -11.69 -38.26 -31.29
N THR A 564 -12.32 -37.25 -31.94
CA THR A 564 -13.74 -37.13 -32.39
C THR A 564 -14.87 -37.05 -31.37
N ALA A 565 -16.01 -36.39 -31.61
CA ALA A 565 -16.50 -35.34 -32.51
C ALA A 565 -18.00 -35.20 -32.19
N ILE A 566 -18.62 -34.06 -32.50
CA ILE A 566 -19.92 -33.90 -33.19
C ILE A 566 -20.77 -32.72 -32.64
N ALA A 567 -20.93 -31.75 -33.55
CA ALA A 567 -22.08 -30.90 -33.88
C ALA A 567 -22.74 -29.96 -32.86
N GLY A 568 -22.87 -28.70 -33.31
CA GLY A 568 -24.20 -28.17 -33.65
C GLY A 568 -24.69 -26.95 -32.88
N ALA A 569 -24.55 -25.78 -33.51
CA ALA A 569 -25.43 -24.60 -33.51
C ALA A 569 -26.27 -24.25 -32.26
N LEU A 570 -26.23 -22.99 -31.79
CA LEU A 570 -27.39 -22.07 -31.79
C LEU A 570 -27.10 -20.68 -31.19
N MET A 571 -27.59 -19.65 -31.90
CA MET A 571 -28.23 -18.40 -31.46
C MET A 571 -27.51 -17.36 -30.57
N HIS A 572 -27.20 -16.24 -31.22
CA HIS A 572 -27.35 -14.88 -30.71
C HIS A 572 -28.74 -14.63 -30.08
N LEU A 573 -28.77 -13.97 -28.92
CA LEU A 573 -29.89 -13.12 -28.51
C LEU A 573 -29.42 -11.98 -27.61
N LYS A 574 -29.36 -10.80 -28.21
CA LYS A 574 -29.29 -9.48 -27.57
C LYS A 574 -30.73 -9.12 -27.16
N ARG A 575 -30.99 -8.77 -25.90
CA ARG A 575 -32.30 -8.23 -25.50
C ARG A 575 -32.13 -6.94 -24.70
N ARG A 576 -32.50 -5.83 -25.34
CA ARG A 576 -32.85 -4.55 -24.73
C ARG A 576 -34.08 -4.73 -23.83
N ARG A 577 -34.14 -3.98 -22.72
CA ARG A 577 -35.40 -3.61 -22.05
C ARG A 577 -35.56 -2.10 -22.11
N THR A 578 -36.70 -1.71 -22.66
CA THR A 578 -37.38 -0.43 -22.43
C THR A 578 -38.73 -0.81 -21.84
N GLU A 579 -39.02 -0.30 -20.65
CA GLU A 579 -40.28 0.34 -20.25
C GLU A 579 -40.01 1.14 -18.98
#